data_AF-A0A2H0VF32-F1
#
_entry.id   AF-A0A2H0VF32-F1
#
_cell.length_a   1.000
_cell.length_b   1.000
_cell.length_c   1.000
_cell.angle_alpha   90.00
_cell.angle_beta   90.00
_cell.angle_gamma   90.00
#
_symmetry.space_group_name_H-M   'P 1'
#
loop_
_entity.id
_entity.type
_entity.pdbx_description
1 polymer ?
#
loop_
_entity_poly.entity_id
_entity_poly.type
_entity_poly.pdbx_seq_one_letter_code
_entity_poly.pdbx_strand_id
1 'polypeptide(L)'
;MKSKTIHNISFGMGLAILVYSLMLALIYYSSNFYTAFALGSWLVLDWVDYKRNGNSILGYFYNHDHRDAFFVFFLLATFFAILIDYGYGVRLSGMWTWVGYETPEYFRMYLVMNAAYILSMYELFRVVRSYLKKYIPDKNQAHFRLGRELKHALLLGSFIVGFIFIIIPFYAFILRTNLLIEYAMLLPFLGMLLISDGITVFLKGQSIISKIFRFNVLHISSLFLTVVIGSGVTEALNLFGGEWEYLRMPFSQVQVLGIPVAVFFGWIPLVLGVISIVNLIKHLDYIKDNKIRV
;
A
#
# COMPACT_ATOMS: atom_id res chain seq x y z
N MET A 1 -8.31 24.57 14.15
CA MET A 1 -6.84 24.69 14.19
C MET A 1 -6.34 24.98 12.77
N LYS A 2 -5.45 25.96 12.53
CA LYS A 2 -4.97 26.25 11.15
C LYS A 2 -4.26 25.01 10.60
N SER A 3 -4.58 24.54 9.39
CA SER A 3 -4.02 23.31 8.79
C SER A 3 -2.49 23.22 8.89
N LYS A 4 -1.78 24.34 8.71
CA LYS A 4 -0.32 24.44 8.89
C LYS A 4 0.18 24.01 10.29
N THR A 5 -0.56 24.31 11.35
CA THR A 5 -0.20 23.95 12.73
C THR A 5 -0.28 22.44 12.94
N ILE A 6 -1.31 21.78 12.37
CA ILE A 6 -1.47 20.32 12.44
C ILE A 6 -0.26 19.63 11.83
N HIS A 7 0.11 19.99 10.59
CA HIS A 7 1.24 19.35 9.90
C HIS A 7 2.56 19.54 10.66
N ASN A 8 2.80 20.72 11.24
CA ASN A 8 4.02 20.97 12.01
C ASN A 8 4.08 20.14 13.31
N ILE A 9 2.94 19.98 14.01
CA ILE A 9 2.85 19.11 15.19
C ILE A 9 3.07 17.65 14.78
N SER A 10 2.38 17.20 13.73
CA SER A 10 2.56 15.86 13.14
C SER A 10 4.02 15.59 12.80
N PHE A 11 4.72 16.56 12.19
CA PHE A 11 6.15 16.42 11.86
C PHE A 11 7.03 16.24 13.11
N GLY A 12 6.84 17.06 14.14
CA GLY A 12 7.61 16.96 15.38
C GLY A 12 7.40 15.62 16.09
N MET A 13 6.14 15.17 16.18
CA MET A 13 5.80 13.86 16.72
C MET A 13 6.36 12.73 15.85
N GLY A 14 6.21 12.84 14.54
CA GLY A 14 6.68 11.86 13.56
C GLY A 14 8.19 11.66 13.63
N LEU A 15 8.96 12.74 13.72
CA LEU A 15 10.41 12.69 13.92
C LEU A 15 10.79 11.98 15.22
N ALA A 16 10.15 12.33 16.34
CA ALA A 16 10.45 11.71 17.62
C ALA A 16 10.18 10.20 17.60
N ILE A 17 9.03 9.78 17.07
CA ILE A 17 8.65 8.37 16.92
C ILE A 17 9.59 7.65 15.96
N LEU A 18 9.94 8.28 14.84
CA LEU A 18 10.84 7.69 13.84
C LEU A 18 12.25 7.50 14.39
N VAL A 19 12.80 8.51 15.09
CA VAL A 19 14.12 8.39 15.75
C VAL A 19 14.09 7.26 16.78
N TYR A 20 13.05 7.20 17.62
CA TYR A 20 12.89 6.11 18.58
C TYR A 20 12.87 4.74 17.90
N SER A 21 12.10 4.59 16.83
CA SER A 21 12.05 3.35 16.04
C SER A 21 13.40 2.98 15.42
N LEU A 22 14.13 3.96 14.86
CA LEU A 22 15.47 3.72 14.31
C LEU A 22 16.47 3.31 15.40
N MET A 23 16.37 3.88 16.61
CA MET A 23 17.18 3.45 17.74
C MET A 23 16.86 2.00 18.13
N LEU A 24 15.57 1.63 18.18
CA LEU A 24 15.16 0.25 18.44
C LEU A 24 15.76 -0.72 17.42
N ALA A 25 15.67 -0.41 16.12
CA ALA A 25 16.16 -1.29 15.07
C ALA A 25 17.69 -1.35 15.00
N LEU A 26 18.37 -0.19 15.00
CA LEU A 26 19.79 -0.09 14.62
C LEU A 26 20.76 -0.10 15.81
N ILE A 27 20.31 0.30 16.99
CA ILE A 27 21.16 0.36 18.20
C ILE A 27 20.82 -0.80 19.13
N TYR A 28 19.52 -1.01 19.38
CA TYR A 28 19.06 -2.01 20.33
C TYR A 28 18.73 -3.37 19.69
N TYR A 29 18.70 -3.47 18.35
CA TYR A 29 18.38 -4.69 17.61
C TYR A 29 17.07 -5.35 18.09
N SER A 30 16.03 -4.54 18.29
CA SER A 30 14.75 -4.96 18.86
C SER A 30 13.68 -5.18 17.79
N SER A 31 12.96 -6.30 17.89
CA SER A 31 11.90 -6.76 16.98
C SER A 31 10.55 -6.05 17.14
N ASN A 32 10.54 -4.85 17.76
CA ASN A 32 9.34 -4.04 18.03
C ASN A 32 9.51 -2.59 17.53
N PHE A 33 10.20 -2.40 16.42
CA PHE A 33 10.47 -1.10 15.82
C PHE A 33 9.41 -0.70 14.78
N TYR A 34 8.80 -1.66 14.06
CA TYR A 34 8.16 -1.39 12.77
C TYR A 34 6.85 -0.61 12.88
N THR A 35 6.06 -0.84 13.93
CA THR A 35 4.83 -0.04 14.15
C THR A 35 5.16 1.43 14.37
N ALA A 36 6.18 1.72 15.18
CA ALA A 36 6.67 3.08 15.38
C ALA A 36 7.30 3.63 14.08
N PHE A 37 8.03 2.80 13.33
CA PHE A 37 8.60 3.19 12.04
C PHE A 37 7.52 3.65 11.06
N ALA A 38 6.47 2.84 10.86
CA ALA A 38 5.39 3.12 9.94
C ALA A 38 4.63 4.39 10.33
N LEU A 39 4.31 4.56 11.62
CA LEU A 39 3.63 5.74 12.13
C LEU A 39 4.49 7.01 12.01
N GLY A 40 5.75 6.94 12.44
CA GLY A 40 6.69 8.06 12.35
C GLY A 40 6.93 8.48 10.91
N SER A 41 7.15 7.50 10.01
CA SER A 41 7.33 7.73 8.58
C SER A 41 6.12 8.41 7.95
N TRP A 42 4.91 7.96 8.25
CA TRP A 42 3.69 8.58 7.73
C TRP A 42 3.60 10.06 8.11
N LEU A 43 3.78 10.38 9.39
CA LEU A 43 3.65 11.75 9.88
C LEU A 43 4.71 12.69 9.31
N VAL A 44 5.93 12.18 9.09
CA VAL A 44 6.99 12.95 8.41
C VAL A 44 6.64 13.14 6.93
N LEU A 45 6.21 12.08 6.24
CA LEU A 45 5.84 12.13 4.82
C LEU A 45 4.62 13.03 4.57
N ASP A 46 3.64 13.04 5.48
CA ASP A 46 2.50 13.95 5.45
C ASP A 46 2.95 15.41 5.40
N TRP A 47 3.88 15.79 6.28
CA TRP A 47 4.42 17.15 6.30
C TRP A 47 5.20 17.47 5.02
N VAL A 48 6.02 16.54 4.53
CA VAL A 48 6.79 16.72 3.28
C VAL A 48 5.85 16.89 2.10
N ASP A 49 4.81 16.07 2.01
CA ASP A 49 3.80 16.15 0.96
C ASP A 49 3.02 17.47 1.03
N TYR A 50 2.56 17.86 2.22
CA TYR A 50 1.92 19.16 2.44
C TYR A 50 2.79 20.33 1.97
N LYS A 51 4.10 20.32 2.31
CA LYS A 51 5.04 21.38 1.90
C LYS A 51 5.26 21.42 0.39
N ARG A 52 5.25 20.27 -0.28
CA ARG A 52 5.50 20.19 -1.73
C ARG A 52 4.27 20.44 -2.57
N ASN A 53 3.12 19.93 -2.14
CA ASN A 53 1.91 19.87 -2.94
C ASN A 53 0.79 20.79 -2.42
N GLY A 54 0.98 21.46 -1.28
CA GLY A 54 0.00 22.34 -0.65
C GLY A 54 -1.19 21.62 -0.02
N ASN A 55 -1.23 20.30 -0.10
CA ASN A 55 -2.23 19.42 0.51
C ASN A 55 -1.58 18.06 0.77
N SER A 56 -2.10 17.33 1.75
CA SER A 56 -1.68 15.98 2.12
C SER A 56 -2.91 15.10 2.37
N ILE A 57 -2.73 13.81 2.59
CA ILE A 57 -3.82 12.91 2.92
C ILE A 57 -4.41 13.22 4.30
N LEU A 58 -3.56 13.58 5.28
CA LEU A 58 -4.04 14.05 6.58
C LEU A 58 -4.81 15.36 6.42
N GLY A 59 -4.31 16.28 5.59
CA GLY A 59 -4.97 17.54 5.27
C GLY A 59 -6.33 17.32 4.59
N TYR A 60 -6.42 16.35 3.67
CA TYR A 60 -7.67 15.92 3.06
C TYR A 60 -8.69 15.46 4.11
N PHE A 61 -8.28 14.61 5.05
CA PHE A 61 -9.19 14.08 6.08
C PHE A 61 -9.58 15.10 7.16
N TYR A 62 -8.72 16.07 7.49
CA TYR A 62 -9.05 17.11 8.47
C TYR A 62 -9.94 18.22 7.90
N ASN A 63 -9.83 18.50 6.60
CA ASN A 63 -10.52 19.63 5.97
C ASN A 63 -11.81 19.25 5.25
N HIS A 64 -12.09 17.96 5.05
CA HIS A 64 -13.37 17.50 4.49
C HIS A 64 -14.41 17.20 5.58
N ASP A 65 -15.67 17.48 5.26
CA ASP A 65 -16.85 17.14 6.08
C ASP A 65 -17.08 15.61 6.16
N HIS A 66 -16.27 14.80 5.48
CA HIS A 66 -16.43 13.37 5.31
C HIS A 66 -15.45 12.55 6.16
N ARG A 67 -15.45 12.81 7.48
CA ARG A 67 -14.78 11.96 8.48
C ARG A 67 -15.18 10.48 8.36
N ASP A 68 -16.40 10.22 7.91
CA ASP A 68 -16.89 8.87 7.66
C ASP A 68 -16.10 8.15 6.56
N ALA A 69 -15.67 8.86 5.51
CA ALA A 69 -14.85 8.29 4.44
C ALA A 69 -13.46 7.89 4.94
N PHE A 70 -12.89 8.69 5.86
CA PHE A 70 -11.65 8.34 6.57
C PHE A 70 -11.83 7.10 7.44
N PHE A 71 -12.95 7.00 8.15
CA PHE A 71 -13.24 5.84 9.00
C PHE A 71 -13.46 4.57 8.18
N VAL A 72 -14.21 4.65 7.08
CA VAL A 72 -14.41 3.54 6.13
C VAL A 72 -13.09 3.13 5.48
N PHE A 73 -12.25 4.11 5.10
CA PHE A 73 -10.89 3.85 4.62
C PHE A 73 -10.10 3.02 5.62
N PHE A 74 -10.09 3.45 6.88
CA PHE A 74 -9.35 2.80 7.94
C PHE A 74 -9.81 1.36 8.18
N LEU A 75 -11.12 1.12 8.18
CA LEU A 75 -11.69 -0.22 8.34
C LEU A 75 -11.35 -1.14 7.17
N LEU A 76 -11.50 -0.68 5.92
CA LEU A 76 -11.18 -1.47 4.73
C LEU A 76 -9.69 -1.79 4.65
N ALA A 77 -8.84 -0.81 4.92
CA ALA A 77 -7.38 -0.96 4.98
C ALA A 77 -6.95 -2.00 6.03
N THR A 78 -7.54 -1.94 7.22
CA THR A 78 -7.26 -2.89 8.31
C THR A 78 -7.72 -4.29 7.96
N PHE A 79 -8.96 -4.45 7.48
CA PHE A 79 -9.50 -5.75 7.10
C PHE A 79 -8.65 -6.40 6.01
N PHE A 80 -8.23 -5.61 5.01
CA PHE A 80 -7.34 -6.06 3.95
C PHE A 80 -6.01 -6.57 4.50
N ALA A 81 -5.36 -5.82 5.38
CA ALA A 81 -4.08 -6.21 5.95
C ALA A 81 -4.21 -7.50 6.77
N ILE A 82 -5.27 -7.62 7.57
CA ILE A 82 -5.51 -8.85 8.35
C ILE A 82 -5.76 -10.03 7.42
N LEU A 83 -6.57 -9.87 6.38
CA LEU A 83 -6.91 -10.96 5.46
C LEU A 83 -5.67 -11.43 4.69
N ILE A 84 -4.93 -10.50 4.09
CA ILE A 84 -3.82 -10.84 3.20
C ILE A 84 -2.54 -11.17 3.95
N ASP A 85 -2.13 -10.28 4.85
CA ASP A 85 -0.84 -10.41 5.49
C ASP A 85 -0.89 -11.48 6.60
N TYR A 86 -1.86 -11.39 7.50
CA TYR A 86 -2.00 -12.35 8.59
C TYR A 86 -2.70 -13.65 8.16
N GLY A 87 -3.84 -13.55 7.47
CA GLY A 87 -4.62 -14.70 7.04
C GLY A 87 -3.87 -15.53 6.01
N TYR A 88 -3.57 -14.95 4.85
CA TYR A 88 -2.88 -15.69 3.78
C TYR A 88 -1.38 -15.87 4.05
N GLY A 89 -0.65 -14.82 4.44
CA GLY A 89 0.80 -14.85 4.61
C GLY A 89 1.29 -15.61 5.86
N VAL A 90 0.80 -15.24 7.04
CA VAL A 90 1.25 -15.87 8.30
C VAL A 90 0.55 -17.20 8.55
N ARG A 91 -0.79 -17.24 8.50
CA ARG A 91 -1.57 -18.41 8.94
C ARG A 91 -1.68 -19.52 7.91
N LEU A 92 -2.00 -19.20 6.66
CA LEU A 92 -2.29 -20.22 5.64
C LEU A 92 -1.02 -20.77 4.97
N SER A 93 -0.07 -19.91 4.64
CA SER A 93 1.15 -20.28 3.93
C SER A 93 2.38 -20.39 4.84
N GLY A 94 2.43 -19.62 5.94
CA GLY A 94 3.57 -19.57 6.84
C GLY A 94 4.83 -19.06 6.14
N MET A 95 4.70 -18.12 5.19
CA MET A 95 5.88 -17.62 4.45
C MET A 95 6.73 -16.68 5.29
N TRP A 96 6.14 -16.01 6.28
CA TRP A 96 6.85 -15.27 7.30
C TRP A 96 6.12 -15.36 8.63
N THR A 97 6.83 -14.98 9.69
CA THR A 97 6.29 -14.81 11.03
C THR A 97 6.78 -13.49 11.61
N TRP A 98 6.02 -12.93 12.55
CA TRP A 98 6.48 -11.80 13.34
C TRP A 98 7.15 -12.33 14.61
N VAL A 99 8.27 -11.72 14.98
CA VAL A 99 9.11 -12.21 16.07
C VAL A 99 8.66 -11.57 17.38
N GLY A 100 8.32 -12.40 18.36
CA GLY A 100 8.01 -11.94 19.72
C GLY A 100 6.61 -11.38 19.93
N TYR A 101 5.67 -11.61 19.00
CA TYR A 101 4.29 -11.15 19.11
C TYR A 101 3.30 -12.27 19.46
N GLU A 102 2.40 -12.01 20.42
CA GLU A 102 1.25 -12.88 20.72
C GLU A 102 0.01 -12.54 19.89
N THR A 103 -0.89 -13.52 19.66
CA THR A 103 -2.11 -13.39 18.81
C THR A 103 -2.93 -12.09 19.04
N PRO A 104 -3.20 -11.64 20.28
CA PRO A 104 -3.94 -10.39 20.52
C PRO A 104 -3.16 -9.11 20.16
N GLU A 105 -1.84 -9.16 20.29
CA GLU A 105 -0.94 -8.04 19.99
C GLU A 105 -0.88 -7.81 18.48
N TYR A 106 -1.00 -8.88 17.68
CA TYR A 106 -1.16 -8.77 16.22
C TYR A 106 -2.32 -7.89 15.83
N PHE A 107 -3.54 -8.13 16.32
CA PHE A 107 -4.70 -7.34 15.86
C PHE A 107 -4.54 -5.83 16.12
N ARG A 108 -3.93 -5.47 17.26
CA ARG A 108 -3.67 -4.07 17.62
C ARG A 108 -2.55 -3.47 16.78
N MET A 109 -1.48 -4.23 16.57
CA MET A 109 -0.37 -3.88 15.69
C MET A 109 -0.87 -3.64 14.26
N TYR A 110 -1.62 -4.60 13.71
CA TYR A 110 -2.13 -4.57 12.34
C TYR A 110 -3.01 -3.35 12.06
N LEU A 111 -3.86 -2.95 13.01
CA LEU A 111 -4.74 -1.79 12.87
C LEU A 111 -3.95 -0.49 12.63
N VAL A 112 -2.95 -0.21 13.49
CA VAL A 112 -2.22 1.06 13.46
C VAL A 112 -1.10 1.02 12.41
N MET A 113 -0.32 -0.06 12.40
CA MET A 113 0.82 -0.25 11.52
C MET A 113 0.42 -0.22 10.05
N ASN A 114 -0.63 -0.95 9.66
CA ASN A 114 -1.00 -1.02 8.25
C ASN A 114 -1.67 0.26 7.77
N ALA A 115 -2.52 0.88 8.59
CA ALA A 115 -3.06 2.18 8.24
C ALA A 115 -1.92 3.19 8.02
N ALA A 116 -0.95 3.26 8.94
CA ALA A 116 0.22 4.11 8.81
C ALA A 116 1.08 3.75 7.58
N TYR A 117 1.26 2.47 7.29
CA TYR A 117 1.98 2.00 6.11
C TYR A 117 1.28 2.42 4.80
N ILE A 118 -0.03 2.18 4.70
CA ILE A 118 -0.85 2.53 3.53
C ILE A 118 -0.79 4.03 3.26
N LEU A 119 -0.95 4.83 4.32
CA LEU A 119 -0.88 6.28 4.22
C LEU A 119 0.55 6.76 3.88
N SER A 120 1.58 6.16 4.49
CA SER A 120 2.99 6.44 4.17
C SER A 120 3.31 6.19 2.70
N MET A 121 2.96 5.03 2.16
CA MET A 121 3.26 4.67 0.77
C MET A 121 2.54 5.58 -0.22
N TYR A 122 1.30 5.98 0.09
CA TYR A 122 0.58 6.94 -0.74
C TYR A 122 1.23 8.34 -0.73
N GLU A 123 1.62 8.84 0.43
CA GLU A 123 2.31 10.13 0.53
C GLU A 123 3.69 10.09 -0.11
N LEU A 124 4.45 9.00 0.09
CA LEU A 124 5.72 8.78 -0.60
C LEU A 124 5.53 8.83 -2.13
N PHE A 125 4.51 8.16 -2.66
CA PHE A 125 4.18 8.21 -4.08
C PHE A 125 3.89 9.64 -4.56
N ARG A 126 3.16 10.45 -3.80
CA ARG A 126 2.87 11.84 -4.15
C ARG A 126 4.09 12.73 -4.08
N VAL A 127 4.95 12.54 -3.08
CA VAL A 127 6.22 13.25 -2.93
C VAL A 127 7.14 12.93 -4.10
N VAL A 128 7.33 11.64 -4.42
CA VAL A 128 8.14 11.17 -5.56
C VAL A 128 7.59 11.73 -6.86
N ARG A 129 6.28 11.63 -7.11
CA ARG A 129 5.66 12.18 -8.33
C ARG A 129 5.85 13.67 -8.46
N SER A 130 5.69 14.43 -7.37
CA SER A 130 5.91 15.87 -7.34
C SER A 130 7.37 16.23 -7.68
N TYR A 131 8.32 15.44 -7.17
CA TYR A 131 9.73 15.59 -7.50
C TYR A 131 10.02 15.30 -8.98
N LEU A 132 9.56 14.15 -9.48
CA LEU A 132 9.78 13.73 -10.86
C LEU A 132 9.08 14.60 -11.89
N LYS A 133 7.97 15.26 -11.54
CA LYS A 133 7.23 16.15 -12.45
C LYS A 133 8.10 17.31 -12.97
N LYS A 134 9.18 17.67 -12.27
CA LYS A 134 10.16 18.66 -12.74
C LYS A 134 10.98 18.17 -13.95
N TYR A 135 11.10 16.85 -14.11
CA TYR A 135 11.96 16.20 -15.11
C TYR A 135 11.17 15.40 -16.15
N ILE A 136 10.00 14.89 -15.78
CA ILE A 136 9.17 14.02 -16.60
C ILE A 136 7.79 14.68 -16.80
N PRO A 137 7.37 14.94 -18.06
CA PRO A 137 6.06 15.53 -18.33
C PRO A 137 4.93 14.57 -17.97
N ASP A 138 3.84 15.11 -17.41
CA ASP A 138 2.62 14.34 -17.13
C ASP A 138 1.80 14.17 -18.41
N LYS A 139 2.25 13.26 -19.28
CA LYS A 139 1.61 12.96 -20.56
C LYS A 139 1.54 11.45 -20.78
N ASN A 140 0.44 11.02 -21.39
CA ASN A 140 0.29 9.65 -21.87
C ASN A 140 1.07 9.53 -23.20
N GLN A 141 2.04 8.63 -23.25
CA GLN A 141 2.81 8.41 -24.48
C GLN A 141 2.07 7.48 -25.44
N ALA A 142 1.30 6.52 -24.92
CA ALA A 142 0.51 5.62 -25.75
C ALA A 142 -0.96 6.07 -25.81
N HIS A 143 -1.44 6.25 -27.04
CA HIS A 143 -2.86 6.46 -27.33
C HIS A 143 -3.49 5.13 -27.73
N PHE A 144 -3.52 4.17 -26.79
CA PHE A 144 -4.25 2.92 -27.02
C PHE A 144 -5.74 3.24 -27.15
N ARG A 145 -6.25 3.26 -28.39
CA ARG A 145 -7.67 3.45 -28.71
C ARG A 145 -8.37 2.09 -28.62
N LEU A 146 -8.48 1.56 -27.41
CA LEU A 146 -9.46 0.52 -27.13
C LEU A 146 -10.86 1.14 -27.26
N GLY A 147 -11.75 0.51 -28.02
CA GLY A 147 -13.16 0.89 -28.05
C GLY A 147 -13.70 0.96 -26.61
N ARG A 148 -14.55 1.95 -26.32
CA ARG A 148 -15.05 2.22 -24.96
C ARG A 148 -15.62 0.95 -24.31
N GLU A 149 -16.39 0.18 -25.07
CA GLU A 149 -16.96 -1.10 -24.64
C GLU A 149 -15.90 -2.15 -24.29
N LEU A 150 -14.91 -2.35 -25.17
CA LEU A 150 -13.82 -3.32 -24.93
C LEU A 150 -12.95 -2.91 -23.74
N LYS A 151 -12.70 -1.61 -23.55
CA LYS A 151 -11.99 -1.08 -22.39
C LYS A 151 -12.77 -1.35 -21.09
N HIS A 152 -14.08 -1.10 -21.08
CA HIS A 152 -14.92 -1.39 -19.92
C HIS A 152 -15.01 -2.90 -19.66
N ALA A 153 -15.15 -3.73 -20.70
CA ALA A 153 -15.19 -5.18 -20.58
C ALA A 153 -13.89 -5.76 -20.00
N LEU A 154 -12.72 -5.30 -20.46
CA LEU A 154 -11.42 -5.73 -19.93
C LEU A 154 -11.23 -5.32 -18.46
N LEU A 155 -11.66 -4.11 -18.10
CA LEU A 155 -11.53 -3.59 -16.73
C LEU A 155 -12.61 -4.14 -15.79
N LEU A 156 -13.75 -4.59 -16.31
CA LEU A 156 -14.72 -5.38 -15.56
C LEU A 156 -14.24 -6.83 -15.42
N GLY A 157 -13.64 -7.38 -16.46
CA GLY A 157 -12.95 -8.68 -16.42
C GLY A 157 -11.87 -8.71 -15.35
N SER A 158 -11.11 -7.61 -15.16
CA SER A 158 -10.12 -7.53 -14.08
C SER A 158 -10.75 -7.61 -12.70
N PHE A 159 -11.95 -7.04 -12.48
CA PHE A 159 -12.66 -7.20 -11.21
C PHE A 159 -12.94 -8.68 -10.92
N ILE A 160 -13.49 -9.43 -11.89
CA ILE A 160 -13.77 -10.88 -11.75
C ILE A 160 -12.49 -11.67 -11.51
N VAL A 161 -11.44 -11.42 -12.30
CA VAL A 161 -10.12 -12.05 -12.12
C VAL A 161 -9.55 -11.73 -10.74
N GLY A 162 -9.77 -10.52 -10.23
CA GLY A 162 -9.34 -10.12 -8.91
C GLY A 162 -10.00 -10.92 -7.78
N PHE A 163 -11.31 -11.19 -7.88
CA PHE A 163 -12.00 -12.09 -6.96
C PHE A 163 -11.44 -13.52 -7.03
N ILE A 164 -11.22 -14.03 -8.24
CA ILE A 164 -10.62 -15.36 -8.44
C ILE A 164 -9.25 -15.43 -7.75
N PHE A 165 -8.43 -14.39 -7.89
CA PHE A 165 -7.10 -14.32 -7.28
C PHE A 165 -7.10 -14.35 -5.75
N ILE A 166 -8.15 -13.80 -5.10
CA ILE A 166 -8.33 -13.91 -3.65
C ILE A 166 -8.77 -15.33 -3.26
N ILE A 167 -9.60 -15.98 -4.08
CA ILE A 167 -10.16 -17.31 -3.79
C ILE A 167 -9.14 -18.43 -3.98
N ILE A 168 -8.24 -18.33 -4.97
CA ILE A 168 -7.29 -19.41 -5.32
C ILE A 168 -6.47 -19.90 -4.12
N PRO A 169 -5.83 -19.05 -3.30
CA PRO A 169 -5.06 -19.52 -2.14
C PRO A 169 -5.92 -20.23 -1.09
N PHE A 170 -7.17 -19.78 -0.91
CA PHE A 170 -8.11 -20.43 0.00
C PHE A 170 -8.50 -21.82 -0.51
N TYR A 171 -8.75 -21.96 -1.80
CA TYR A 171 -9.03 -23.25 -2.42
C TYR A 171 -7.82 -24.19 -2.36
N ALA A 172 -6.61 -23.68 -2.63
CA ALA A 172 -5.36 -24.43 -2.52
C ALA A 172 -5.13 -24.98 -1.10
N PHE A 173 -5.47 -24.17 -0.09
CA PHE A 173 -5.44 -24.57 1.32
C PHE A 173 -6.43 -25.70 1.63
N ILE A 174 -7.68 -25.59 1.18
CA ILE A 174 -8.70 -26.65 1.35
C ILE A 174 -8.22 -27.98 0.74
N LEU A 175 -7.61 -27.92 -0.44
CA LEU A 175 -7.06 -29.09 -1.13
C LEU A 175 -5.71 -29.57 -0.57
N ARG A 176 -5.20 -28.97 0.52
CA ARG A 176 -3.89 -29.29 1.14
C ARG A 176 -2.72 -29.32 0.16
N THR A 177 -2.75 -28.47 -0.85
CA THR A 177 -1.71 -28.43 -1.89
C THR A 177 -0.61 -27.45 -1.47
N ASN A 178 0.25 -27.86 -0.52
CA ASN A 178 1.24 -26.98 0.13
C ASN A 178 2.15 -26.23 -0.86
N LEU A 179 2.63 -26.91 -1.92
CA LEU A 179 3.45 -26.30 -2.97
C LEU A 179 2.71 -25.20 -3.74
N LEU A 180 1.41 -25.35 -3.98
CA LEU A 180 0.63 -24.34 -4.73
C LEU A 180 0.34 -23.09 -3.88
N ILE A 181 0.20 -23.27 -2.56
CA ILE A 181 -0.12 -22.19 -1.62
C ILE A 181 0.98 -21.12 -1.63
N GLU A 182 2.25 -21.54 -1.59
CA GLU A 182 3.41 -20.63 -1.57
C GLU A 182 3.48 -19.72 -2.83
N TYR A 183 3.07 -20.21 -4.00
CA TYR A 183 3.05 -19.39 -5.22
C TYR A 183 1.75 -18.58 -5.39
N ALA A 184 0.60 -19.15 -5.01
CA ALA A 184 -0.71 -18.51 -5.16
C ALA A 184 -0.90 -17.31 -4.22
N MET A 185 -0.21 -17.34 -3.09
CA MET A 185 0.04 -16.27 -2.13
C MET A 185 0.18 -14.83 -2.66
N LEU A 186 0.81 -14.63 -3.82
CA LEU A 186 0.98 -13.29 -4.40
C LEU A 186 -0.29 -12.79 -5.10
N LEU A 187 -1.21 -13.71 -5.42
CA LEU A 187 -2.43 -13.43 -6.16
C LEU A 187 -3.40 -12.54 -5.37
N PRO A 188 -3.64 -12.70 -4.05
CA PRO A 188 -4.49 -11.78 -3.29
C PRO A 188 -4.07 -10.32 -3.39
N PHE A 189 -2.75 -10.03 -3.36
CA PHE A 189 -2.25 -8.65 -3.50
C PHE A 189 -2.56 -8.08 -4.89
N LEU A 190 -2.35 -8.88 -5.94
CA LEU A 190 -2.74 -8.51 -7.31
C LEU A 190 -4.26 -8.39 -7.44
N GLY A 191 -5.02 -9.31 -6.87
CA GLY A 191 -6.46 -9.35 -6.95
C GLY A 191 -7.11 -8.10 -6.37
N MET A 192 -6.52 -7.55 -5.30
CA MET A 192 -6.99 -6.31 -4.69
C MET A 192 -6.69 -5.07 -5.53
N LEU A 193 -5.53 -5.00 -6.19
CA LEU A 193 -5.29 -3.99 -7.22
C LEU A 193 -6.36 -4.08 -8.31
N LEU A 194 -6.63 -5.28 -8.83
CA LEU A 194 -7.61 -5.48 -9.91
C LEU A 194 -9.04 -5.13 -9.49
N ILE A 195 -9.46 -5.49 -8.26
CA ILE A 195 -10.78 -5.15 -7.72
C ILE A 195 -10.92 -3.64 -7.54
N SER A 196 -9.97 -3.00 -6.86
CA SER A 196 -10.03 -1.56 -6.58
C SER A 196 -9.99 -0.70 -7.85
N ASP A 197 -9.14 -1.05 -8.82
CA ASP A 197 -9.12 -0.38 -10.13
C ASP A 197 -10.37 -0.69 -10.95
N GLY A 198 -10.89 -1.93 -10.89
CA GLY A 198 -12.13 -2.33 -11.54
C GLY A 198 -13.34 -1.52 -11.04
N ILE A 199 -13.49 -1.39 -9.72
CA ILE A 199 -14.53 -0.54 -9.10
C ILE A 199 -14.33 0.92 -9.51
N THR A 200 -13.10 1.43 -9.45
CA THR A 200 -12.80 2.82 -9.83
C THR A 200 -13.25 3.09 -11.27
N VAL A 201 -13.01 2.16 -12.20
CA VAL A 201 -13.43 2.28 -13.60
C VAL A 201 -14.94 2.16 -13.76
N PHE A 202 -15.58 1.23 -13.05
CA PHE A 202 -17.04 1.11 -13.02
C PHE A 202 -17.70 2.43 -12.61
N LEU A 203 -17.09 3.12 -11.65
CA LEU A 203 -17.47 4.45 -11.19
C LEU A 203 -16.97 5.60 -12.08
N LYS A 204 -16.47 5.32 -13.29
CA LYS A 204 -15.95 6.30 -14.27
C LYS A 204 -14.71 7.08 -13.81
N GLY A 205 -13.97 6.58 -12.83
CA GLY A 205 -12.69 7.12 -12.38
C GLY A 205 -11.50 6.70 -13.26
N GLN A 206 -10.32 7.25 -12.96
CA GLN A 206 -9.07 6.84 -13.60
C GLN A 206 -8.31 5.82 -12.74
N SER A 207 -8.19 4.59 -13.23
CA SER A 207 -7.41 3.51 -12.58
C SER A 207 -5.91 3.62 -12.79
N ILE A 208 -5.14 2.98 -11.92
CA ILE A 208 -3.68 2.83 -12.04
C ILE A 208 -3.34 2.01 -13.29
N ILE A 209 -4.01 0.88 -13.49
CA ILE A 209 -3.87 0.02 -14.67
C ILE A 209 -4.12 0.80 -15.95
N SER A 210 -5.12 1.69 -15.99
CA SER A 210 -5.35 2.53 -17.18
C SER A 210 -4.20 3.52 -17.43
N LYS A 211 -3.49 3.98 -16.41
CA LYS A 211 -2.31 4.87 -16.57
C LYS A 211 -1.08 4.09 -17.04
N ILE A 212 -0.93 2.84 -16.58
CA ILE A 212 0.12 1.92 -17.05
C ILE A 212 -0.09 1.61 -18.53
N PHE A 213 -1.29 1.19 -18.95
CA PHE A 213 -1.59 0.89 -20.36
C PHE A 213 -1.42 2.10 -21.29
N ARG A 214 -1.62 3.31 -20.77
CA ARG A 214 -1.41 4.56 -21.51
C ARG A 214 0.04 5.03 -21.52
N PHE A 215 0.95 4.25 -20.93
CA PHE A 215 2.37 4.59 -20.78
C PHE A 215 2.54 6.02 -20.24
N ASN A 216 1.85 6.35 -19.13
CA ASN A 216 2.13 7.59 -18.42
C ASN A 216 3.45 7.41 -17.66
N VAL A 217 4.56 7.84 -18.28
CA VAL A 217 5.92 7.65 -17.77
C VAL A 217 6.08 8.26 -16.38
N LEU A 218 5.57 9.46 -16.15
CA LEU A 218 5.62 10.09 -14.82
C LEU A 218 4.98 9.18 -13.76
N HIS A 219 3.79 8.64 -14.05
CA HIS A 219 3.09 7.77 -13.11
C HIS A 219 3.85 6.46 -12.87
N ILE A 220 4.29 5.78 -13.93
CA ILE A 220 5.01 4.50 -13.85
C ILE A 220 6.33 4.68 -13.08
N SER A 221 7.14 5.68 -13.44
CA SER A 221 8.41 5.97 -12.76
C SER A 221 8.21 6.33 -11.30
N SER A 222 7.12 7.05 -10.98
CA SER A 222 6.79 7.38 -9.58
C SER A 222 6.42 6.13 -8.79
N LEU A 223 5.61 5.23 -9.35
CA LEU A 223 5.26 3.96 -8.71
C LEU A 223 6.49 3.09 -8.48
N PHE A 224 7.33 2.96 -9.51
CA PHE A 224 8.57 2.18 -9.42
C PHE A 224 9.49 2.71 -8.32
N LEU A 225 9.76 4.02 -8.29
CA LEU A 225 10.60 4.62 -7.24
C LEU A 225 9.98 4.51 -5.85
N THR A 226 8.64 4.59 -5.75
CA THR A 226 7.95 4.36 -4.47
C THR A 226 8.17 2.95 -3.97
N VAL A 227 8.04 1.94 -4.83
CA VAL A 227 8.30 0.53 -4.49
C VAL A 227 9.75 0.35 -4.04
N VAL A 228 10.71 0.87 -4.80
CA VAL A 228 12.15 0.74 -4.50
C VAL A 228 12.50 1.39 -3.17
N ILE A 229 12.04 2.62 -2.92
CA ILE A 229 12.32 3.33 -1.66
C ILE A 229 11.61 2.64 -0.50
N GLY A 230 10.32 2.33 -0.65
CA GLY A 230 9.49 1.74 0.39
C GLY A 230 10.01 0.36 0.82
N SER A 231 10.24 -0.53 -0.14
CA SER A 231 10.82 -1.85 0.12
C SER A 231 12.24 -1.73 0.67
N GLY A 232 13.11 -0.96 0.01
CA GLY A 232 14.52 -0.85 0.39
C GLY A 232 14.71 -0.37 1.83
N VAL A 233 14.00 0.68 2.26
CA VAL A 233 14.11 1.19 3.63
C VAL A 233 13.52 0.21 4.64
N THR A 234 12.33 -0.33 4.35
CA THR A 234 11.62 -1.22 5.28
C THR A 234 12.39 -2.52 5.51
N GLU A 235 12.84 -3.15 4.43
CA GLU A 235 13.65 -4.36 4.47
C GLU A 235 15.02 -4.12 5.10
N ALA A 236 15.69 -3.00 4.78
CA ALA A 236 16.98 -2.68 5.37
C ALA A 236 16.89 -2.53 6.89
N LEU A 237 15.83 -1.90 7.42
CA LEU A 237 15.62 -1.81 8.86
C LEU A 237 15.29 -3.17 9.47
N ASN A 238 14.50 -3.99 8.78
CA ASN A 238 14.16 -5.32 9.27
C ASN A 238 15.38 -6.25 9.35
N LEU A 239 16.40 -6.09 8.50
CA LEU A 239 17.67 -6.81 8.62
C LEU A 239 18.37 -6.60 9.98
N PHE A 240 18.16 -5.44 10.62
CA PHE A 240 18.75 -5.13 11.93
C PHE A 240 17.77 -5.39 13.07
N GLY A 241 16.53 -4.92 12.93
CA GLY A 241 15.53 -5.03 14.00
C GLY A 241 14.93 -6.43 14.14
N GLY A 242 14.88 -7.22 13.06
CA GLY A 242 14.33 -8.58 13.08
C GLY A 242 12.85 -8.64 13.49
N GLU A 243 12.03 -7.70 13.04
CA GLU A 243 10.60 -7.65 13.37
C GLU A 243 9.84 -8.83 12.75
N TRP A 244 10.20 -9.22 11.53
CA TRP A 244 9.70 -10.43 10.88
C TRP A 244 10.81 -11.26 10.25
N GLU A 245 10.55 -12.56 10.15
CA GLU A 245 11.43 -13.55 9.55
C GLU A 245 10.75 -14.26 8.39
N TYR A 246 11.49 -14.47 7.30
CA TYR A 246 11.03 -15.23 6.14
C TYR A 246 11.31 -16.72 6.34
N LEU A 247 10.27 -17.55 6.23
CA LEU A 247 10.32 -18.99 6.50
C LEU A 247 10.15 -19.82 5.21
N ARG A 248 9.09 -19.57 4.44
CA ARG A 248 8.69 -20.38 3.27
C ARG A 248 8.47 -19.52 2.03
N MET A 249 9.45 -18.67 1.76
CA MET A 249 9.40 -17.73 0.65
C MET A 249 9.67 -18.47 -0.68
N PRO A 250 8.86 -18.30 -1.74
CA PRO A 250 9.17 -18.80 -3.06
C PRO A 250 10.53 -18.30 -3.52
N PHE A 251 11.28 -19.15 -4.21
CA PHE A 251 12.61 -18.82 -4.69
C PHE A 251 13.58 -18.37 -3.57
N SER A 252 13.43 -18.92 -2.35
CA SER A 252 14.26 -18.59 -1.18
C SER A 252 15.77 -18.78 -1.40
N GLN A 253 16.17 -19.57 -2.39
CA GLN A 253 17.56 -19.76 -2.80
C GLN A 253 18.17 -18.53 -3.50
N VAL A 254 17.36 -17.62 -4.05
CA VAL A 254 17.84 -16.40 -4.71
C VAL A 254 17.64 -15.23 -3.76
N GLN A 255 18.74 -14.70 -3.23
CA GLN A 255 18.72 -13.67 -2.18
C GLN A 255 19.56 -12.47 -2.55
N VAL A 256 19.13 -11.29 -2.10
CA VAL A 256 19.92 -10.04 -2.12
C VAL A 256 20.03 -9.56 -0.69
N LEU A 257 21.26 -9.44 -0.17
CA LEU A 257 21.52 -9.04 1.23
C LEU A 257 20.79 -9.91 2.27
N GLY A 258 20.64 -11.22 2.01
CA GLY A 258 19.94 -12.15 2.89
C GLY A 258 18.41 -12.14 2.76
N ILE A 259 17.86 -11.33 1.84
CA ILE A 259 16.42 -11.19 1.62
C ILE A 259 16.02 -11.95 0.34
N PRO A 260 15.04 -12.88 0.40
CA PRO A 260 14.56 -13.58 -0.78
C PRO A 260 14.05 -12.61 -1.85
N VAL A 261 14.44 -12.80 -3.11
CA VAL A 261 14.07 -11.90 -4.21
C VAL A 261 12.54 -11.80 -4.40
N ALA A 262 11.79 -12.87 -4.08
CA ALA A 262 10.34 -12.88 -4.10
C ALA A 262 9.69 -11.81 -3.19
N VAL A 263 10.38 -11.41 -2.10
CA VAL A 263 9.94 -10.32 -1.22
C VAL A 263 9.80 -9.03 -2.02
N PHE A 264 10.86 -8.63 -2.75
CA PHE A 264 10.86 -7.40 -3.56
C PHE A 264 9.79 -7.43 -4.66
N PHE A 265 9.50 -8.60 -5.24
CA PHE A 265 8.40 -8.75 -6.18
C PHE A 265 7.03 -8.62 -5.50
N GLY A 266 6.86 -9.11 -4.26
CA GLY A 266 5.65 -8.94 -3.46
C GLY A 266 5.36 -7.49 -3.08
N TRP A 267 6.39 -6.67 -2.91
CA TRP A 267 6.27 -5.23 -2.66
C TRP A 267 5.56 -4.48 -3.80
N ILE A 268 5.70 -4.92 -5.04
CA ILE A 268 5.07 -4.27 -6.21
C ILE A 268 3.54 -4.27 -6.09
N PRO A 269 2.84 -5.42 -6.07
CA PRO A 269 1.38 -5.44 -5.98
C PRO A 269 0.88 -4.86 -4.64
N LEU A 270 1.66 -4.96 -3.56
CA LEU A 270 1.32 -4.33 -2.28
C LEU A 270 1.21 -2.81 -2.42
N VAL A 271 2.27 -2.13 -2.89
CA VAL A 271 2.28 -0.67 -3.05
C VAL A 271 1.25 -0.21 -4.08
N LEU A 272 1.10 -0.93 -5.20
CA LEU A 272 0.08 -0.63 -6.19
C LEU A 272 -1.33 -0.73 -5.62
N GLY A 273 -1.62 -1.80 -4.88
CA GLY A 273 -2.91 -2.03 -4.22
C GLY A 273 -3.24 -0.91 -3.23
N VAL A 274 -2.27 -0.51 -2.41
CA VAL A 274 -2.40 0.62 -1.47
C VAL A 274 -2.80 1.91 -2.20
N ILE A 275 -2.05 2.28 -3.24
CA ILE A 275 -2.31 3.53 -3.98
C ILE A 275 -3.67 3.45 -4.68
N SER A 276 -4.07 2.27 -5.15
CA SER A 276 -5.35 2.04 -5.81
C SER A 276 -6.53 2.21 -4.85
N ILE A 277 -6.44 1.63 -3.65
CA ILE A 277 -7.47 1.74 -2.60
C ILE A 277 -7.67 3.20 -2.18
N VAL A 278 -6.59 3.95 -1.96
CA VAL A 278 -6.68 5.38 -1.61
C VAL A 278 -7.35 6.18 -2.73
N ASN A 279 -6.98 5.92 -3.99
CA ASN A 279 -7.59 6.59 -5.14
C ASN A 279 -9.09 6.27 -5.27
N LEU A 280 -9.48 5.00 -5.07
CA LEU A 280 -10.88 4.59 -5.07
C LEU A 280 -11.69 5.37 -4.01
N ILE A 281 -11.16 5.49 -2.80
CA ILE A 281 -11.87 6.13 -1.70
C ILE A 281 -12.04 7.63 -1.95
N LYS A 282 -10.99 8.30 -2.43
CA LYS A 282 -11.09 9.71 -2.84
C LYS A 282 -12.09 9.91 -3.98
N HIS A 283 -12.19 8.95 -4.89
CA HIS A 283 -13.15 8.99 -5.99
C HIS A 283 -14.60 8.77 -5.52
N LEU A 284 -14.81 7.85 -4.57
CA LEU A 284 -16.11 7.63 -3.93
C LEU A 284 -16.61 8.87 -3.20
N ASP A 285 -15.72 9.54 -2.47
CA ASP A 285 -16.01 10.79 -1.76
C ASP A 285 -16.39 11.90 -2.74
N TYR A 286 -15.59 12.09 -3.81
CA TYR A 286 -15.92 13.03 -4.88
C TYR A 286 -17.30 12.79 -5.52
N ILE A 287 -17.70 11.53 -5.72
CA ILE A 287 -19.03 11.20 -6.26
C ILE A 287 -20.14 11.60 -5.27
N LYS A 288 -19.94 11.35 -3.97
CA LYS A 288 -20.90 11.71 -2.92
C LYS A 288 -21.14 13.21 -2.91
N ASP A 289 -20.09 14.01 -2.94
CA ASP A 289 -20.15 15.48 -2.87
C ASP A 289 -20.89 16.09 -4.05
N ASN A 290 -20.63 15.57 -5.25
CA ASN A 290 -21.28 16.06 -6.47
C ASN A 290 -22.72 15.58 -6.62
N LYS A 291 -23.12 14.48 -5.96
CA LYS A 291 -24.52 14.03 -5.92
C LYS A 291 -25.38 14.82 -4.93
N ILE A 292 -24.78 15.35 -3.86
CA ILE A 292 -25.48 16.18 -2.85
C ILE A 292 -25.73 17.61 -3.37
N ARG A 293 -25.01 18.03 -4.42
CA ARG A 293 -25.14 19.36 -5.05
C ARG A 293 -26.09 19.41 -6.26
N VAL A 294 -26.96 18.41 -6.44
CA VAL A 294 -28.02 18.39 -7.47
C VAL A 294 -29.37 18.60 -6.82
#